data_AF-A0A8D3WFF9-F1
#
_entry.id   AF-A0A8D3WFF9-F1
#
_cell.length_a   1.000
_cell.length_b   1.000
_cell.length_c   1.000
_cell.angle_alpha   90.00
_cell.angle_beta   90.00
_cell.angle_gamma   90.00
#
_symmetry.space_group_name_H-M   'P 1'
#
loop_
_entity.id
_entity.type
_entity.pdbx_description
1 polymer ?
#
loop_
_entity_poly.entity_id
_entity_poly.type
_entity_poly.pdbx_seq_one_letter_code
_entity_poly.pdbx_strand_id
1 'polypeptide(L)'
;MFTIGEFARHGRVSARMLRHYDAIGLLRPDRIDPATGYRYYGAAQLARLNRVIALKDLGFTLQQVRAVVDDQVDADELRGMLRLRRAELEAAMTAAAARLTQVEARLRSIESEGHMPENDVQIKRVPAVRVAEVTATAPGYQPQDISPVVGPLYEKLFPLLATAGVRPTGPGIARYEDGPDGDGSVVVHAGVTVDAPAGPLGDTGVTVVELPAFEAATIVHRGSMDHVLATEQILARWIEDHGRRPAGYSREVSLECPEDREMWVTELQLPLVG
;
A
#
# COMPACT_ATOMS: atom_id res chain seq x y z
N MET A 1 -54.31 14.10 -16.14
CA MET A 1 -53.31 13.43 -16.99
C MET A 1 -52.29 14.46 -17.42
N PHE A 2 -51.02 14.08 -17.48
CA PHE A 2 -49.90 14.96 -17.79
C PHE A 2 -49.43 14.71 -19.23
N THR A 3 -49.06 15.74 -19.95
CA THR A 3 -48.24 15.59 -21.17
C THR A 3 -46.89 14.97 -20.81
N ILE A 4 -46.20 14.39 -21.80
CA ILE A 4 -44.86 13.81 -21.58
C ILE A 4 -43.87 14.81 -20.94
N GLY A 5 -43.95 16.09 -21.27
CA GLY A 5 -43.09 17.13 -20.71
C GLY A 5 -43.41 17.43 -19.24
N GLU A 6 -44.70 17.55 -18.91
CA GLU A 6 -45.15 17.72 -17.53
C GLU A 6 -44.77 16.52 -16.65
N PHE A 7 -45.00 15.31 -17.15
CA PHE A 7 -44.66 14.08 -16.44
C PHE A 7 -43.15 13.94 -16.22
N ALA A 8 -42.34 14.28 -17.23
CA ALA A 8 -40.88 14.31 -17.12
C ALA A 8 -40.41 15.26 -16.01
N ARG A 9 -41.01 16.45 -15.87
CA ARG A 9 -40.67 17.38 -14.79
C ARG A 9 -41.00 16.81 -13.41
N HIS A 10 -42.16 16.18 -13.25
CA HIS A 10 -42.54 15.55 -11.98
C HIS A 10 -41.63 14.39 -11.62
N GLY A 11 -41.27 13.56 -12.60
CA GLY A 11 -40.34 12.43 -12.43
C GLY A 11 -38.86 12.80 -12.47
N ARG A 12 -38.52 14.09 -12.67
CA ARG A 12 -37.14 14.60 -12.83
C ARG A 12 -36.32 13.85 -13.89
N VAL A 13 -36.98 13.45 -14.98
CA VAL A 13 -36.35 12.77 -16.12
C VAL A 13 -36.57 13.57 -17.40
N SER A 14 -35.84 13.25 -18.46
CA SER A 14 -36.07 13.87 -19.76
C SER A 14 -37.27 13.23 -20.48
N ALA A 15 -37.97 14.01 -21.30
CA ALA A 15 -39.00 13.47 -22.20
C ALA A 15 -38.42 12.43 -23.18
N ARG A 16 -37.12 12.52 -23.51
CA ARG A 16 -36.39 11.51 -24.31
C ARG A 16 -36.33 10.17 -23.57
N MET A 17 -36.04 10.18 -22.27
CA MET A 17 -36.00 8.97 -21.44
C MET A 17 -37.37 8.30 -21.37
N LEU A 18 -38.45 9.08 -21.20
CA LEU A 18 -39.82 8.55 -21.22
C LEU A 18 -40.19 7.93 -22.57
N ARG A 19 -39.80 8.54 -23.70
CA ARG A 19 -39.96 7.94 -25.03
C ARG A 19 -39.19 6.63 -25.16
N HIS A 20 -37.98 6.56 -24.61
CA HIS A 20 -37.20 5.33 -24.61
C HIS A 20 -37.87 4.24 -23.77
N TYR A 21 -38.34 4.57 -22.55
CA TYR A 21 -39.05 3.63 -21.69
C TYR A 21 -40.35 3.14 -22.29
N ASP A 22 -41.08 3.99 -23.00
CA ASP A 22 -42.25 3.59 -23.79
C ASP A 22 -41.86 2.62 -24.91
N ALA A 23 -40.86 2.97 -25.72
CA ALA A 23 -40.41 2.16 -26.87
C ALA A 23 -39.96 0.75 -26.46
N ILE A 24 -39.27 0.63 -25.32
CA ILE A 24 -38.90 -0.69 -24.81
C ILE A 24 -40.05 -1.37 -24.07
N GLY A 25 -41.10 -0.63 -23.65
CA GLY A 25 -42.25 -1.15 -22.90
C GLY A 25 -42.09 -1.15 -21.38
N LEU A 26 -41.09 -0.43 -20.86
CA LEU A 26 -40.84 -0.31 -19.43
C LEU A 26 -41.85 0.64 -18.74
N LEU A 27 -42.27 1.71 -19.43
CA LEU A 27 -43.30 2.64 -18.98
C LEU A 27 -44.08 3.19 -20.16
N ARG A 28 -45.23 2.60 -20.45
CA ARG A 28 -46.11 3.02 -21.54
C ARG A 28 -47.02 4.16 -21.08
N PRO A 29 -47.33 5.15 -21.93
CA PRO A 29 -48.33 6.17 -21.62
C PRO A 29 -49.72 5.53 -21.45
N ASP A 30 -50.52 6.06 -20.53
CA ASP A 30 -51.93 5.63 -20.37
C ASP A 30 -52.78 5.94 -21.61
N ARG A 31 -52.41 6.99 -22.36
CA ARG A 31 -53.08 7.36 -23.61
C ARG A 31 -52.13 7.96 -24.64
N ILE A 32 -52.33 7.55 -25.89
CA ILE A 32 -51.72 8.17 -27.06
C ILE A 32 -52.86 8.80 -27.89
N ASP A 33 -52.71 10.08 -28.23
CA ASP A 33 -53.63 10.77 -29.13
C ASP A 33 -53.50 10.17 -30.54
N PRO A 34 -54.58 9.63 -31.14
CA PRO A 34 -54.50 8.97 -32.44
C PRO A 34 -54.30 9.94 -33.61
N ALA A 35 -54.65 11.22 -33.46
CA ALA A 35 -54.49 12.21 -34.52
C ALA A 35 -53.09 12.86 -34.50
N THR A 36 -52.52 13.06 -33.32
CA THR A 36 -51.26 13.82 -33.15
C THR A 36 -50.08 12.98 -32.67
N GLY A 37 -50.32 11.77 -32.16
CA GLY A 37 -49.30 10.92 -31.55
C GLY A 37 -48.82 11.40 -30.17
N TYR A 38 -49.47 12.42 -29.59
CA TYR A 38 -49.10 12.95 -28.27
C TYR A 38 -49.35 11.93 -27.15
N ARG A 39 -48.38 11.84 -26.24
CA ARG A 39 -48.40 10.89 -25.11
C ARG A 39 -48.86 11.58 -23.84
N TYR A 40 -49.77 10.91 -23.14
CA TYR A 40 -50.32 11.35 -21.85
C TYR A 40 -50.10 10.27 -20.79
N TYR A 41 -49.69 10.72 -19.61
CA TYR A 41 -49.36 9.86 -18.47
C TYR A 41 -50.24 10.21 -17.26
N GLY A 42 -50.65 9.20 -16.50
CA GLY A 42 -51.39 9.35 -15.25
C GLY A 42 -50.48 9.63 -14.06
N ALA A 43 -51.01 10.27 -13.00
CA ALA A 43 -50.25 10.52 -11.77
C ALA A 43 -49.81 9.20 -11.08
N ALA A 44 -50.63 8.16 -11.14
CA ALA A 44 -50.32 6.85 -10.58
C ALA A 44 -49.06 6.20 -11.21
N GLN A 45 -48.75 6.55 -12.46
CA GLN A 45 -47.56 6.04 -13.16
C GLN A 45 -46.24 6.58 -12.57
N LEU A 46 -46.28 7.64 -11.74
CA LEU A 46 -45.10 8.17 -11.06
C LEU A 46 -44.49 7.15 -10.09
N ALA A 47 -45.31 6.35 -9.40
CA ALA A 47 -44.81 5.32 -8.50
C ALA A 47 -43.96 4.29 -9.25
N ARG A 48 -44.44 3.85 -10.42
CA ARG A 48 -43.70 2.95 -11.31
C ARG A 48 -42.42 3.61 -11.84
N LEU A 49 -42.49 4.85 -12.29
CA LEU A 49 -41.31 5.59 -12.76
C LEU A 49 -40.25 5.72 -11.65
N ASN A 50 -40.65 6.07 -10.43
CA ASN A 50 -39.73 6.19 -9.30
C ASN A 50 -39.05 4.85 -8.96
N ARG A 51 -39.78 3.73 -9.03
CA ARG A 51 -39.22 2.39 -8.84
C ARG A 51 -38.22 2.04 -9.95
N VAL A 52 -38.52 2.39 -11.20
CA VAL A 52 -37.59 2.23 -12.33
C VAL A 52 -36.28 2.99 -12.09
N ILE A 53 -36.38 4.27 -11.70
CA ILE A 53 -35.21 5.14 -11.45
C ILE A 53 -34.37 4.59 -10.29
N ALA A 54 -35.00 4.29 -9.15
CA ALA A 54 -34.29 3.79 -7.97
C ALA A 54 -33.48 2.53 -8.26
N LEU A 55 -34.06 1.55 -8.98
CA LEU A 55 -33.34 0.35 -9.36
C LEU A 55 -32.25 0.64 -10.40
N LYS A 56 -32.48 1.59 -11.32
CA LYS A 56 -31.46 1.96 -12.29
C LYS A 56 -30.24 2.61 -11.62
N ASP A 57 -30.46 3.46 -10.61
CA ASP A 57 -29.42 4.13 -9.83
C ASP A 57 -28.58 3.15 -9.01
N LEU A 58 -29.19 2.04 -8.56
CA LEU A 58 -28.47 0.93 -7.93
C LEU A 58 -27.61 0.12 -8.93
N GLY A 59 -27.70 0.41 -10.23
CA GLY A 59 -26.90 -0.23 -11.27
C GLY A 59 -27.56 -1.41 -11.96
N PHE A 60 -28.85 -1.68 -11.73
CA PHE A 60 -29.56 -2.75 -12.44
C PHE A 60 -29.72 -2.43 -13.94
N THR A 61 -29.73 -3.49 -14.75
CA THR A 61 -30.02 -3.39 -16.19
C THR A 61 -31.50 -3.10 -16.42
N LEU A 62 -31.85 -2.47 -17.54
CA LEU A 62 -33.27 -2.17 -17.84
C LEU A 62 -34.13 -3.44 -17.98
N GLN A 63 -33.53 -4.57 -18.30
CA GLN A 63 -34.19 -5.88 -18.31
C GLN A 63 -34.53 -6.35 -16.90
N GLN A 64 -33.58 -6.29 -15.96
CA GLN A 64 -33.81 -6.61 -14.54
C GLN A 64 -34.83 -5.66 -13.92
N VAL A 65 -34.71 -4.36 -14.19
CA VAL A 65 -35.67 -3.35 -13.71
C VAL A 65 -37.08 -3.69 -14.19
N ARG A 66 -37.23 -4.08 -15.47
CA ARG A 66 -38.52 -4.50 -16.01
C ARG A 66 -39.11 -5.67 -15.25
N ALA A 67 -38.35 -6.75 -15.08
CA ALA A 67 -38.81 -7.95 -14.40
C ALA A 67 -39.34 -7.62 -12.98
N VAL A 68 -38.67 -6.70 -12.28
CA VAL A 68 -39.08 -6.24 -10.95
C VAL A 68 -40.34 -5.36 -10.97
N VAL A 69 -40.48 -4.44 -11.93
CA VAL A 69 -41.66 -3.54 -11.98
C VAL A 69 -42.89 -4.16 -12.63
N ASP A 70 -42.71 -5.26 -13.38
CA ASP A 70 -43.79 -6.10 -13.93
C ASP A 70 -44.17 -7.25 -12.99
N ASP A 71 -43.67 -7.22 -11.74
CA ASP A 71 -43.92 -8.20 -10.68
C ASP A 71 -43.65 -9.66 -11.13
N GLN A 72 -42.69 -9.84 -12.06
CA GLN A 72 -42.16 -11.14 -12.49
C GLN A 72 -41.09 -11.66 -11.53
N VAL A 73 -40.72 -10.86 -10.54
CA VAL A 73 -39.71 -11.13 -9.52
C VAL A 73 -40.38 -10.97 -8.17
N ASP A 74 -40.35 -12.01 -7.35
CA ASP A 74 -40.93 -11.95 -6.02
C ASP A 74 -40.02 -11.19 -5.02
N ALA A 75 -40.51 -11.03 -3.79
CA ALA A 75 -39.79 -10.28 -2.77
C ALA A 75 -38.46 -10.94 -2.37
N ASP A 76 -38.36 -12.27 -2.40
CA ASP A 76 -37.16 -13.00 -2.01
C ASP A 76 -36.12 -13.00 -3.12
N GLU A 77 -36.55 -13.12 -4.38
CA GLU A 77 -35.71 -12.93 -5.56
C GLU A 77 -35.14 -11.51 -5.61
N LEU A 78 -35.97 -10.47 -5.37
CA LEU A 78 -35.50 -9.08 -5.30
C LEU A 78 -34.47 -8.87 -4.18
N ARG A 79 -34.69 -9.48 -3.01
CA ARG A 79 -33.69 -9.47 -1.91
C ARG A 79 -32.38 -10.15 -2.35
N GLY A 80 -32.46 -11.26 -3.07
CA GLY A 80 -31.30 -11.95 -3.64
C GLY A 80 -30.52 -11.05 -4.61
N MET A 81 -31.22 -10.41 -5.54
CA MET A 81 -30.65 -9.46 -6.49
C MET A 81 -29.94 -8.29 -5.79
N LEU A 82 -30.55 -7.72 -4.75
CA LEU A 82 -29.96 -6.64 -3.95
C LEU A 82 -28.71 -7.10 -3.17
N ARG A 83 -28.74 -8.31 -2.59
CA ARG A 83 -27.57 -8.88 -1.88
C ARG A 83 -26.40 -9.11 -2.83
N LEU A 84 -26.67 -9.66 -4.02
CA LEU A 84 -25.64 -9.83 -5.04
C LEU A 84 -25.06 -8.47 -5.44
N ARG A 85 -25.91 -7.48 -5.69
CA ARG A 85 -25.45 -6.14 -6.05
C ARG A 85 -24.60 -5.48 -4.97
N ARG A 86 -24.95 -5.69 -3.70
CA ARG A 86 -24.13 -5.23 -2.55
C ARG A 86 -22.74 -5.86 -2.59
N ALA A 87 -22.65 -7.18 -2.75
CA ALA A 87 -21.37 -7.89 -2.80
C ALA A 87 -20.48 -7.43 -3.96
N GLU A 88 -21.07 -7.18 -5.14
CA GLU A 88 -20.35 -6.62 -6.30
C GLU A 88 -19.76 -5.23 -6.00
N LEU A 89 -20.53 -4.36 -5.34
CA LEU A 89 -20.08 -3.02 -4.97
C LEU A 89 -18.99 -3.06 -3.91
N GLU A 90 -19.11 -3.93 -2.90
CA GLU A 90 -18.08 -4.15 -1.88
C GLU A 90 -16.77 -4.64 -2.53
N ALA A 91 -16.83 -5.62 -3.43
CA ALA A 91 -15.67 -6.09 -4.18
C ALA A 91 -15.03 -4.99 -5.04
N ALA A 92 -15.85 -4.16 -5.69
CA ALA A 92 -15.36 -3.03 -6.48
C ALA A 92 -14.67 -1.96 -5.61
N MET A 93 -15.19 -1.68 -4.41
CA MET A 93 -14.56 -0.77 -3.45
C MET A 93 -13.19 -1.29 -3.01
N THR A 94 -13.09 -2.56 -2.63
CA THR A 94 -11.80 -3.17 -2.25
C THR A 94 -10.80 -3.12 -3.40
N ALA A 95 -11.22 -3.45 -4.62
CA ALA A 95 -10.34 -3.39 -5.79
C ALA A 95 -9.94 -1.95 -6.16
N ALA A 96 -10.80 -0.96 -5.90
CA ALA A 96 -10.48 0.45 -6.11
C ALA A 96 -9.50 0.96 -5.04
N ALA A 97 -9.67 0.57 -3.78
CA ALA A 97 -8.75 0.90 -2.69
C ALA A 97 -7.35 0.33 -2.96
N ALA A 98 -7.24 -0.94 -3.37
CA ALA A 98 -5.95 -1.53 -3.74
C ALA A 98 -5.27 -0.79 -4.89
N ARG A 99 -6.03 -0.36 -5.91
CA ARG A 99 -5.52 0.47 -7.01
C ARG A 99 -5.08 1.85 -6.54
N LEU A 100 -5.81 2.47 -5.61
CA LEU A 100 -5.42 3.75 -5.03
C LEU A 100 -4.08 3.64 -4.30
N THR A 101 -3.88 2.60 -3.50
CA THR A 101 -2.58 2.33 -2.85
C THR A 101 -1.43 2.21 -3.85
N GLN A 102 -1.66 1.55 -4.99
CA GLN A 102 -0.66 1.46 -6.07
C GLN A 102 -0.36 2.83 -6.70
N VAL A 103 -1.38 3.65 -6.94
CA VAL A 103 -1.20 5.02 -7.45
C VAL A 103 -0.42 5.87 -6.47
N GLU A 104 -0.74 5.82 -5.19
CA GLU A 104 -0.04 6.56 -4.14
C GLU A 104 1.42 6.12 -4.00
N ALA A 105 1.70 4.82 -4.06
CA ALA A 105 3.07 4.31 -4.07
C ALA A 105 3.86 4.84 -5.27
N ARG A 106 3.23 4.92 -6.46
CA ARG A 106 3.85 5.46 -7.67
C ARG A 106 4.06 6.98 -7.61
N LEU A 107 3.12 7.71 -7.00
CA LEU A 107 3.29 9.14 -6.77
C LEU A 107 4.45 9.40 -5.83
N ARG A 108 4.52 8.68 -4.69
CA ARG A 108 5.65 8.76 -3.77
C ARG A 108 6.98 8.46 -4.44
N SER A 109 7.05 7.44 -5.33
CA SER A 109 8.28 7.13 -6.04
C SER A 109 8.71 8.25 -7.01
N ILE A 110 7.78 8.92 -7.69
CA ILE A 110 8.08 10.05 -8.58
C ILE A 110 8.50 11.28 -7.76
N GLU A 111 7.81 11.54 -6.66
CA GLU A 111 8.12 12.66 -5.78
C GLU A 111 9.48 12.47 -5.09
N SER A 112 9.84 11.24 -4.71
CA SER A 112 11.15 10.90 -4.16
C SER A 112 12.26 10.91 -5.22
N GLU A 113 11.98 10.48 -6.45
CA GLU A 113 12.86 10.68 -7.62
C GLU A 113 13.13 12.17 -7.90
N GLY A 114 12.21 13.07 -7.51
CA GLY A 114 12.33 14.51 -7.70
C GLY A 114 12.88 15.32 -6.51
N HIS A 115 13.01 14.74 -5.31
CA HIS A 115 13.32 15.51 -4.07
C HIS A 115 14.53 15.04 -3.25
N MET A 116 15.21 13.96 -3.63
CA MET A 116 16.55 13.72 -3.09
C MET A 116 17.59 14.20 -4.11
N PRO A 117 18.23 15.36 -3.90
CA PRO A 117 19.36 15.71 -4.75
C PRO A 117 20.44 14.64 -4.58
N GLU A 118 21.00 14.16 -5.69
CA GLU A 118 22.19 13.27 -5.73
C GLU A 118 23.36 13.78 -4.86
N ASN A 119 23.34 15.08 -4.51
CA ASN A 119 24.28 15.78 -3.64
C ASN A 119 24.30 15.30 -2.17
N ASP A 120 23.39 14.43 -1.73
CA ASP A 120 23.39 13.91 -0.35
C ASP A 120 24.23 12.64 -0.16
N VAL A 121 24.74 12.02 -1.24
CA VAL A 121 25.65 10.89 -1.11
C VAL A 121 27.04 11.39 -0.70
N GLN A 122 27.53 10.93 0.45
CA GLN A 122 28.85 11.29 0.98
C GLN A 122 29.75 10.07 1.10
N ILE A 123 31.00 10.21 0.65
CA ILE A 123 32.04 9.24 0.97
C ILE A 123 32.62 9.58 2.33
N LYS A 124 32.62 8.61 3.24
CA LYS A 124 33.29 8.78 4.53
C LYS A 124 33.96 7.50 5.01
N ARG A 125 34.98 7.69 5.84
CA ARG A 125 35.61 6.60 6.59
C ARG A 125 34.75 6.30 7.81
N VAL A 126 34.19 5.10 7.83
CA VAL A 126 33.44 4.56 8.95
C VAL A 126 34.42 3.93 9.95
N PRO A 127 34.39 4.31 11.24
CA PRO A 127 35.31 3.76 12.24
C PRO A 127 34.93 2.33 12.63
N ALA A 128 35.91 1.60 13.18
CA ALA A 128 35.66 0.32 13.80
C ALA A 128 34.78 0.49 15.05
N VAL A 129 33.90 -0.47 15.30
CA VAL A 129 32.91 -0.38 16.39
C VAL A 129 32.60 -1.76 16.95
N ARG A 130 32.36 -1.83 18.26
CA ARG A 130 31.87 -3.05 18.92
C ARG A 130 30.35 -3.03 18.97
N VAL A 131 29.74 -4.12 18.52
CA VAL A 131 28.29 -4.26 18.40
C VAL A 131 27.87 -5.54 19.09
N ALA A 132 26.91 -5.46 20.00
CA ALA A 132 26.24 -6.64 20.51
C ALA A 132 25.07 -6.97 19.58
N GLU A 133 25.08 -8.16 18.98
CA GLU A 133 24.13 -8.56 17.96
C GLU A 133 23.45 -9.90 18.26
N VAL A 134 22.25 -10.03 17.69
CA VAL A 134 21.51 -11.28 17.52
C VAL A 134 21.20 -11.47 16.04
N THR A 135 21.10 -12.72 15.62
CA THR A 135 20.93 -13.05 14.20
C THR A 135 19.66 -13.86 13.95
N ALA A 136 19.11 -13.71 12.75
CA ALA A 136 18.11 -14.61 12.17
C ALA A 136 18.21 -14.60 10.65
N THR A 137 17.64 -15.61 10.00
CA THR A 137 17.64 -15.73 8.54
C THR A 137 16.32 -15.18 7.96
N ALA A 138 16.44 -14.33 6.95
CA ALA A 138 15.34 -13.86 6.11
C ALA A 138 15.33 -14.62 4.77
N PRO A 139 14.17 -14.81 4.14
CA PRO A 139 14.07 -15.53 2.86
C PRO A 139 14.65 -14.75 1.66
N GLY A 140 14.98 -13.46 1.84
CA GLY A 140 15.55 -12.60 0.81
C GLY A 140 15.97 -11.25 1.37
N TYR A 141 16.58 -10.41 0.52
CA TYR A 141 17.05 -9.06 0.89
C TYR A 141 16.02 -7.95 0.63
N GLN A 142 14.81 -8.28 0.20
CA GLN A 142 13.81 -7.24 -0.05
C GLN A 142 13.18 -6.75 1.27
N PRO A 143 12.66 -5.50 1.33
CA PRO A 143 12.07 -4.99 2.57
C PRO A 143 10.96 -5.87 3.13
N GLN A 144 10.11 -6.47 2.27
CA GLN A 144 9.07 -7.38 2.73
C GLN A 144 9.59 -8.66 3.40
N ASP A 145 10.83 -9.05 3.13
CA ASP A 145 11.48 -10.23 3.70
C ASP A 145 12.30 -9.87 4.95
N ILE A 146 12.92 -8.68 4.96
CA ILE A 146 13.79 -8.19 6.04
C ILE A 146 12.99 -7.57 7.20
N SER A 147 12.01 -6.70 6.90
CA SER A 147 11.23 -5.97 7.91
C SER A 147 10.57 -6.89 8.95
N PRO A 148 9.97 -8.04 8.58
CA PRO A 148 9.41 -8.98 9.55
C PRO A 148 10.44 -9.67 10.45
N VAL A 149 11.73 -9.66 10.09
CA VAL A 149 12.82 -10.33 10.82
C VAL A 149 13.57 -9.36 11.72
N VAL A 150 13.93 -8.17 11.20
CA VAL A 150 14.72 -7.17 11.94
C VAL A 150 14.02 -6.67 13.22
N GLY A 151 12.73 -6.37 13.13
CA GLY A 151 11.96 -5.83 14.26
C GLY A 151 11.98 -6.75 15.49
N PRO A 152 11.55 -8.02 15.35
CA PRO A 152 11.60 -9.00 16.44
C PRO A 152 13.01 -9.24 17.01
N LEU A 153 14.06 -9.12 16.19
CA LEU A 153 15.44 -9.23 16.69
C LEU A 153 15.79 -8.10 17.65
N TYR A 154 15.43 -6.85 17.35
CA TYR A 154 15.65 -5.72 18.26
C TYR A 154 14.81 -5.83 19.54
N GLU A 155 13.55 -6.26 19.42
CA GLU A 155 12.68 -6.52 20.59
C GLU A 155 13.28 -7.58 21.53
N LYS A 156 13.99 -8.58 20.96
CA LYS A 156 14.72 -9.61 21.72
C LYS A 156 16.05 -9.10 22.29
N LEU A 157 16.79 -8.29 21.54
CA LEU A 157 18.15 -7.87 21.89
C LEU A 157 18.18 -7.03 23.19
N PHE A 158 17.32 -6.01 23.30
CA PHE A 158 17.38 -5.07 24.43
C PHE A 158 17.15 -5.73 25.81
N PRO A 159 16.15 -6.62 25.99
CA PRO A 159 15.98 -7.37 27.24
C PRO A 159 17.19 -8.26 27.59
N LEU A 160 17.84 -8.88 26.59
CA LEU A 160 19.01 -9.73 26.81
C LEU A 160 20.21 -8.90 27.28
N LEU A 161 20.44 -7.73 26.67
CA LEU A 161 21.49 -6.80 27.11
C LEU A 161 21.25 -6.30 28.54
N ALA A 162 20.01 -5.93 28.86
CA ALA A 162 19.64 -5.52 30.20
C ALA A 162 19.92 -6.62 31.25
N THR A 163 19.62 -7.88 30.91
CA THR A 163 19.88 -9.05 31.77
C THR A 163 21.39 -9.30 31.94
N ALA A 164 22.18 -9.10 30.87
CA ALA A 164 23.63 -9.23 30.90
C ALA A 164 24.35 -8.02 31.54
N GLY A 165 23.62 -6.97 31.95
CA GLY A 165 24.19 -5.75 32.50
C GLY A 165 24.96 -4.90 31.49
N VAL A 166 24.77 -5.14 30.19
CA VAL A 166 25.42 -4.40 29.10
C VAL A 166 24.52 -3.25 28.68
N ARG A 167 25.07 -2.04 28.66
CA ARG A 167 24.34 -0.84 28.21
C ARG A 167 24.72 -0.48 26.78
N PRO A 168 23.74 -0.21 25.90
CA PRO A 168 23.98 0.44 24.63
C PRO A 168 24.70 1.78 24.79
N THR A 169 25.68 2.05 23.93
CA THR A 169 26.47 3.28 23.94
C THR A 169 26.28 4.12 22.67
N GLY A 170 25.47 3.65 21.72
CA GLY A 170 25.27 4.30 20.43
C GLY A 170 24.08 3.72 19.66
N PRO A 171 24.01 3.99 18.35
CA PRO A 171 22.85 3.64 17.53
C PRO A 171 22.73 2.13 17.32
N GLY A 172 21.52 1.72 16.93
CA GLY A 172 21.26 0.41 16.34
C GLY A 172 21.94 0.29 14.98
N ILE A 173 22.44 -0.90 14.68
CA ILE A 173 23.13 -1.25 13.45
C ILE A 173 22.54 -2.55 12.92
N ALA A 174 21.97 -2.53 11.72
CA ALA A 174 21.63 -3.73 10.98
C ALA A 174 22.66 -3.98 9.87
N ARG A 175 23.08 -5.24 9.73
CA ARG A 175 23.98 -5.70 8.66
C ARG A 175 23.53 -7.06 8.14
N TYR A 176 23.97 -7.38 6.93
CA TYR A 176 23.46 -8.51 6.17
C TYR A 176 24.62 -9.30 5.56
N GLU A 177 24.44 -10.62 5.52
CA GLU A 177 25.35 -11.56 4.87
C GLU A 177 24.53 -12.56 4.05
N ASP A 178 25.12 -13.10 2.99
CA ASP A 178 24.46 -14.17 2.22
C ASP A 178 24.20 -15.38 3.12
N GLY A 179 23.03 -15.99 2.94
CA GLY A 179 22.67 -17.24 3.59
C GLY A 179 23.63 -18.37 3.21
N PRO A 180 23.89 -19.33 4.12
CA PRO A 180 24.88 -20.38 3.92
C PRO A 180 24.53 -21.34 2.77
N ASP A 181 23.25 -21.45 2.43
CA ASP A 181 22.73 -22.42 1.48
C ASP A 181 22.73 -21.92 0.02
N GLY A 182 23.05 -20.64 -0.21
CA GLY A 182 23.10 -20.05 -1.56
C GLY A 182 21.73 -20.03 -2.28
N ASP A 183 20.64 -20.13 -1.53
CA ASP A 183 19.25 -20.13 -2.02
C ASP A 183 18.64 -18.73 -2.16
N GLY A 184 19.45 -17.68 -1.92
CA GLY A 184 19.02 -16.29 -1.90
C GLY A 184 18.54 -15.81 -0.53
N SER A 185 18.58 -16.67 0.51
CA SER A 185 18.36 -16.24 1.89
C SER A 185 19.46 -15.30 2.37
N VAL A 186 19.15 -14.52 3.40
CA VAL A 186 20.05 -13.51 3.98
C VAL A 186 20.11 -13.69 5.48
N VAL A 187 21.31 -13.71 6.05
CA VAL A 187 21.51 -13.63 7.49
C VAL A 187 21.42 -12.17 7.90
N VAL A 188 20.43 -11.85 8.72
CA VAL A 188 20.22 -10.54 9.32
C VAL A 188 20.90 -10.51 10.66
N HIS A 189 21.80 -9.54 10.86
CA HIS A 189 22.41 -9.24 12.14
C HIS A 189 21.84 -7.92 12.65
N ALA A 190 21.03 -7.98 13.70
CA ALA A 190 20.51 -6.80 14.37
C ALA A 190 21.33 -6.57 15.63
N GLY A 191 21.98 -5.41 15.71
CA GLY A 191 22.89 -5.12 16.81
C GLY A 191 22.82 -3.69 17.29
N VAL A 192 23.44 -3.43 18.43
CA VAL A 192 23.58 -2.09 18.98
C VAL A 192 25.00 -1.88 19.47
N THR A 193 25.47 -0.64 19.35
CA THR A 193 26.81 -0.27 19.78
C THR A 193 26.98 -0.44 21.29
N VAL A 194 28.08 -1.07 21.73
CA VAL A 194 28.36 -1.34 23.15
C VAL A 194 29.86 -1.18 23.48
N ASP A 195 30.18 -0.99 24.75
CA ASP A 195 31.57 -0.98 25.26
C ASP A 195 32.04 -2.31 25.86
N ALA A 196 31.24 -3.38 25.74
CA ALA A 196 31.57 -4.72 26.21
C ALA A 196 32.69 -5.38 25.38
N PRO A 197 33.52 -6.26 25.97
CA PRO A 197 34.53 -7.01 25.23
C PRO A 197 33.91 -7.94 24.19
N ALA A 198 34.63 -8.20 23.09
CA ALA A 198 34.18 -9.12 22.06
C ALA A 198 34.04 -10.55 22.59
N GLY A 199 33.02 -11.27 22.11
CA GLY A 199 32.68 -12.62 22.53
C GLY A 199 31.22 -12.79 22.93
N PRO A 200 30.80 -14.03 23.24
CA PRO A 200 29.44 -14.32 23.67
C PRO A 200 29.13 -13.70 25.03
N LEU A 201 27.94 -13.11 25.19
CA LEU A 201 27.46 -12.60 26.48
C LEU A 201 26.81 -13.74 27.28
N GLY A 202 27.65 -14.60 27.85
CA GLY A 202 27.20 -15.82 28.52
C GLY A 202 26.34 -16.70 27.59
N ASP A 203 25.31 -17.33 28.14
CA ASP A 203 24.39 -18.22 27.39
C ASP A 203 23.14 -17.48 26.88
N THR A 204 23.21 -16.15 26.70
CA THR A 204 22.06 -15.32 26.26
C THR A 204 21.74 -15.46 24.77
N GLY A 205 22.68 -15.98 23.97
CA GLY A 205 22.61 -15.98 22.51
C GLY A 205 22.96 -14.63 21.86
N VAL A 206 23.38 -13.63 22.65
CA VAL A 206 23.93 -12.37 22.15
C VAL A 206 25.45 -12.49 22.01
N THR A 207 26.00 -12.03 20.89
CA THR A 207 27.46 -12.00 20.68
C THR A 207 27.92 -10.56 20.48
N VAL A 208 28.99 -10.16 21.16
CA VAL A 208 29.67 -8.89 20.88
C VAL A 208 30.71 -9.14 19.80
N VAL A 209 30.56 -8.47 18.67
CA VAL A 209 31.47 -8.52 17.53
C VAL A 209 32.19 -7.20 17.34
N GLU A 210 33.41 -7.24 16.82
CA GLU A 210 34.14 -6.06 16.39
C GLU A 210 33.98 -5.89 14.88
N LEU A 211 33.27 -4.84 14.47
CA LEU A 211 33.12 -4.47 13.07
C LEU A 211 34.31 -3.60 12.66
N PRO A 212 35.04 -3.93 11.58
CA PRO A 212 36.23 -3.19 11.17
C PRO A 212 35.88 -1.81 10.61
N ALA A 213 36.88 -0.93 10.55
CA ALA A 213 36.75 0.34 9.84
C ALA A 213 36.76 0.12 8.32
N PHE A 214 35.91 0.85 7.59
CA PHE A 214 35.81 0.76 6.14
C PHE A 214 35.49 2.11 5.51
N GLU A 215 35.66 2.23 4.19
CA GLU A 215 35.18 3.38 3.44
C GLU A 215 33.79 3.08 2.87
N ALA A 216 32.86 4.01 3.02
CA ALA A 216 31.48 3.83 2.62
C ALA A 216 30.98 5.02 1.79
N ALA A 217 30.13 4.74 0.80
CA ALA A 217 29.21 5.72 0.26
C ALA A 217 27.96 5.72 1.15
N THR A 218 27.54 6.90 1.61
CA THR A 218 26.51 7.02 2.64
C THR A 218 25.42 7.98 2.21
N ILE A 219 24.18 7.65 2.53
CA ILE A 219 22.99 8.46 2.25
C ILE A 219 22.00 8.30 3.40
N VAL A 220 21.28 9.36 3.73
CA VAL A 220 20.26 9.33 4.79
C VAL A 220 18.89 9.02 4.18
N HIS A 221 18.31 7.88 4.56
CA HIS A 221 16.91 7.57 4.32
C HIS A 221 16.04 8.21 5.40
N ARG A 222 14.92 8.82 5.00
CA ARG A 222 13.91 9.39 5.89
C ARG A 222 12.57 8.75 5.58
N GLY A 223 11.96 8.12 6.58
CA GLY A 223 10.71 7.39 6.45
C GLY A 223 10.85 5.91 6.80
N SER A 224 9.77 5.17 6.56
CA SER A 224 9.74 3.72 6.81
C SER A 224 10.74 2.98 5.91
N MET A 225 11.49 2.05 6.50
CA MET A 225 12.42 1.17 5.77
C MET A 225 11.73 0.28 4.73
N ASP A 226 10.40 0.11 4.80
CA ASP A 226 9.62 -0.54 3.75
C ASP A 226 9.70 0.21 2.39
N HIS A 227 10.12 1.48 2.41
CA HIS A 227 10.29 2.34 1.24
C HIS A 227 11.76 2.61 0.89
N VAL A 228 12.72 1.88 1.49
CA VAL A 228 14.17 2.16 1.35
C VAL A 228 14.70 2.02 -0.07
N LEU A 229 14.06 1.20 -0.92
CA LEU A 229 14.53 0.88 -2.27
C LEU A 229 14.76 2.11 -3.16
N ALA A 230 13.98 3.18 -2.99
CA ALA A 230 14.19 4.42 -3.75
C ALA A 230 15.52 5.09 -3.38
N THR A 231 15.85 5.10 -2.08
CA THR A 231 17.13 5.63 -1.58
C THR A 231 18.30 4.73 -2.01
N GLU A 232 18.12 3.41 -2.00
CA GLU A 232 19.14 2.47 -2.52
C GLU A 232 19.40 2.67 -4.02
N GLN A 233 18.36 2.94 -4.81
CA GLN A 233 18.50 3.23 -6.24
C GLN A 233 19.29 4.51 -6.50
N ILE A 234 19.09 5.56 -5.70
CA ILE A 234 19.88 6.79 -5.78
C ILE A 234 21.35 6.48 -5.47
N LEU A 235 21.61 5.71 -4.41
CA LEU A 235 22.96 5.30 -4.05
C LEU A 235 23.60 4.46 -5.17
N ALA A 236 22.86 3.52 -5.77
CA ALA A 236 23.35 2.69 -6.87
C ALA A 236 23.71 3.51 -8.12
N ARG A 237 22.86 4.46 -8.52
CA ARG A 237 23.15 5.39 -9.65
C ARG A 237 24.39 6.22 -9.36
N TRP A 238 24.48 6.79 -8.17
CA TRP A 238 25.64 7.58 -7.76
C TRP A 238 26.94 6.76 -7.83
N ILE A 239 26.90 5.51 -7.37
CA ILE A 239 28.05 4.58 -7.44
C ILE A 239 28.51 4.36 -8.89
N GLU A 240 27.55 4.12 -9.79
CA GLU A 240 27.82 3.93 -11.22
C GLU A 240 28.45 5.20 -11.84
N ASP A 241 27.84 6.36 -11.61
CA ASP A 241 28.28 7.65 -12.17
C ASP A 241 29.69 8.05 -11.69
N HIS A 242 30.08 7.63 -10.48
CA HIS A 242 31.38 7.91 -9.89
C HIS A 242 32.40 6.77 -10.07
N GLY A 243 32.07 5.74 -10.85
CA GLY A 243 32.96 4.61 -11.15
C GLY A 243 33.39 3.81 -9.92
N ARG A 244 32.57 3.81 -8.86
CA ARG A 244 32.82 3.08 -7.62
C ARG A 244 32.28 1.65 -7.73
N ARG A 245 32.70 0.78 -6.81
CA ARG A 245 32.18 -0.59 -6.71
C ARG A 245 31.76 -0.91 -5.28
N PRO A 246 30.56 -1.47 -5.07
CA PRO A 246 30.15 -1.93 -3.76
C PRO A 246 30.93 -3.19 -3.37
N ALA A 247 31.22 -3.34 -2.08
CA ALA A 247 31.88 -4.51 -1.51
C ALA A 247 30.91 -5.48 -0.80
N GLY A 248 29.60 -5.20 -0.82
CA GLY A 248 28.56 -6.02 -0.20
C GLY A 248 27.27 -5.25 0.04
N TYR A 249 26.50 -5.69 1.02
CA TYR A 249 25.25 -5.06 1.45
C TYR A 249 25.47 -3.73 2.16
N SER A 250 24.47 -2.85 2.13
CA SER A 250 24.45 -1.65 2.95
C SER A 250 24.33 -2.01 4.42
N ARG A 251 25.14 -1.35 5.26
CA ARG A 251 24.93 -1.32 6.71
C ARG A 251 23.95 -0.21 7.05
N GLU A 252 22.91 -0.53 7.81
CA GLU A 252 21.89 0.44 8.21
C GLU A 252 22.17 0.93 9.63
N VAL A 253 22.25 2.24 9.81
CA VAL A 253 22.47 2.87 11.13
C VAL A 253 21.25 3.70 11.50
N SER A 254 20.57 3.29 12.56
CA SER A 254 19.37 3.95 13.08
C SER A 254 19.76 5.23 13.83
N LEU A 255 19.54 6.40 13.20
CA LEU A 255 19.84 7.71 13.81
C LEU A 255 18.69 8.19 14.69
N GLU A 256 17.44 8.06 14.21
CA GLU A 256 16.22 8.39 14.92
C GLU A 256 15.15 7.32 14.66
N CYS A 257 14.61 6.72 15.73
CA CYS A 257 13.57 5.68 15.64
C CYS A 257 12.41 5.97 16.61
N PRO A 258 11.59 7.02 16.36
CA PRO A 258 10.34 7.23 17.09
C PRO A 258 9.33 6.09 16.86
N GLU A 259 8.24 6.06 17.63
CA GLU A 259 7.17 5.05 17.46
C GLU A 259 6.55 5.08 16.05
N ASP A 260 6.40 6.28 15.47
CA ASP A 260 5.96 6.44 14.09
C ASP A 260 7.10 6.11 13.11
N ARG A 261 6.93 5.01 12.36
CA ARG A 261 7.92 4.51 11.40
C ARG A 261 8.15 5.47 10.24
N GLU A 262 7.17 6.30 9.88
CA GLU A 262 7.33 7.29 8.82
C GLU A 262 8.21 8.48 9.23
N MET A 263 8.53 8.59 10.52
CA MET A 263 9.45 9.60 11.06
C MET A 263 10.86 9.05 11.30
N TRP A 264 11.16 7.82 10.89
CA TRP A 264 12.49 7.23 11.06
C TRP A 264 13.55 7.94 10.22
N VAL A 265 14.77 7.98 10.76
CA VAL A 265 15.96 8.48 10.08
C VAL A 265 17.03 7.41 10.16
N THR A 266 17.40 6.85 9.01
CA THR A 266 18.38 5.76 8.89
C THR A 266 19.48 6.18 7.94
N GLU A 267 20.73 6.05 8.33
CA GLU A 267 21.86 6.20 7.42
C GLU A 267 22.20 4.84 6.79
N LEU A 268 22.12 4.77 5.46
CA LEU A 268 22.63 3.65 4.69
C LEU A 268 24.12 3.85 4.47
N GLN A 269 24.92 2.84 4.76
CA GLN A 269 26.37 2.85 4.60
C GLN A 269 26.79 1.69 3.72
N LEU A 270 26.95 1.96 2.42
CA LEU A 270 27.35 0.96 1.43
C LEU A 270 28.88 0.86 1.40
N PRO A 271 29.47 -0.29 1.80
CA PRO A 271 30.91 -0.49 1.77
C PRO A 271 31.45 -0.42 0.35
N LEU A 272 32.61 0.23 0.16
CA LEU A 272 33.27 0.38 -1.13
C LEU A 272 34.49 -0.53 -1.25
N VAL A 273 34.72 -1.06 -2.45
CA VAL A 273 35.99 -1.71 -2.78
C VAL A 273 37.09 -0.65 -2.85
N GLY A 274 38.21 -0.91 -2.16
CA GLY A 274 39.39 -0.03 -2.12
C GLY A 274 40.26 -0.08 -3.36
#